data_AF-A0AAW2Z3D3-F1
#
_entry.id   AF-A0AAW2Z3D3-F1
#
_cell.length_a   1.000
_cell.length_b   1.000
_cell.length_c   1.000
_cell.angle_alpha   90.00
_cell.angle_beta   90.00
_cell.angle_gamma   90.00
#
_symmetry.space_group_name_H-M   'P 1'
#
loop_
_entity.id
_entity.type
_entity.pdbx_description
1 polymer ?
#
loop_
_entity_poly.entity_id
_entity_poly.type
_entity_poly.pdbx_seq_one_letter_code
_entity_poly.pdbx_strand_id
1 'polypeptide(L)'
;MKITHQQITSCKNNMKQAQDSQSEWTKKLDQITQNLNFEIKNLVGNDLNQDLQLYTDINSIKRMIREINEKVEKMEEMESDKTKLNQSHFKNYNPNQKNTSILYVNKSIDRQGPAGGIIGIVGALGYAPNDDVDRAVCAAMGPQGMQTVLCRDQSTATTIRQELKGLHGPNSYPSIPLLPMDNFSDKLKFDPESGLLKFPDGEAVVGNEKGFLGHACNLIDVTRDEILPIWRRSLYQLLGPTMVFDTHENALQYRRSRLNAKLNCHMMVTIAGERLESNGVIYGGAKRESEMRFGAMPLQLKREFVKLKTNVERLTRIMNLVKDRDDCHQKYQVDNQKIEQRIRTESEKITKLEMELDQFKNNIKGLLHDMSIHKSNQSRHEEEEDDDEEENQRMEEETSSRKRRRSASSQSSTLFDEQSQDLSSTPSSSQKRRRSASPIFADEEEEQEEEQEESPKPKKKRKKSITPPKKRSKSQSSRNK
;
A
#
# COMPACT_ATOMS: atom_id res chain seq x y z
N MET A 1 43.27 54.41 -15.45
CA MET A 1 43.60 53.04 -15.94
C MET A 1 43.51 51.96 -14.84
N LYS A 2 44.45 51.84 -13.86
CA LYS A 2 44.37 50.79 -12.81
C LYS A 2 43.06 50.79 -12.01
N ILE A 3 42.59 51.96 -11.57
CA ILE A 3 41.33 52.14 -10.80
C ILE A 3 40.10 51.68 -11.63
N THR A 4 39.97 52.15 -12.86
CA THR A 4 38.95 51.73 -13.85
C THR A 4 38.93 50.21 -14.06
N HIS A 5 40.09 49.55 -14.12
CA HIS A 5 40.17 48.08 -14.21
C HIS A 5 39.65 47.38 -12.94
N GLN A 6 39.95 47.90 -11.74
CA GLN A 6 39.40 47.37 -10.50
C GLN A 6 37.87 47.54 -10.43
N GLN A 7 37.35 48.67 -10.92
CA GLN A 7 35.90 48.92 -10.99
C GLN A 7 35.19 47.94 -11.93
N ILE A 8 35.72 47.72 -13.16
CA ILE A 8 35.17 46.70 -14.09
C ILE A 8 35.23 45.30 -13.48
N THR A 9 36.32 44.95 -12.80
CA THR A 9 36.47 43.64 -12.13
C THR A 9 35.42 43.47 -11.02
N SER A 10 35.15 44.52 -10.24
CA SER A 10 34.09 44.52 -9.23
C SER A 10 32.70 44.31 -9.85
N CYS A 11 32.38 45.03 -10.94
CA CYS A 11 31.10 44.87 -11.65
C CYS A 11 30.93 43.45 -12.22
N LYS A 12 31.99 42.86 -12.80
CA LYS A 12 31.97 41.49 -13.32
C LYS A 12 31.76 40.46 -12.20
N ASN A 13 32.33 40.68 -11.01
CA ASN A 13 32.07 39.84 -9.83
C ASN A 13 30.62 39.96 -9.33
N ASN A 14 30.04 41.18 -9.32
CA ASN A 14 28.63 41.40 -8.95
C ASN A 14 27.66 40.69 -9.91
N MET A 15 27.91 40.76 -11.22
CA MET A 15 27.12 40.02 -12.21
C MET A 15 27.20 38.51 -12.01
N LYS A 16 28.41 37.99 -11.74
CA LYS A 16 28.61 36.56 -11.48
C LYS A 16 27.83 36.09 -10.24
N GLN A 17 27.90 36.81 -9.12
CA GLN A 17 27.10 36.48 -7.93
C GLN A 17 25.59 36.47 -8.21
N ALA A 18 25.11 37.37 -9.08
CA ALA A 18 23.71 37.40 -9.48
C ALA A 18 23.32 36.19 -10.35
N GLN A 19 24.19 35.75 -11.25
CA GLN A 19 24.02 34.53 -12.06
C GLN A 19 24.11 33.25 -11.20
N ASP A 20 25.05 33.16 -10.27
CA ASP A 20 25.17 32.04 -9.33
C ASP A 20 23.87 31.92 -8.50
N SER A 21 23.34 33.06 -8.01
CA SER A 21 22.05 33.13 -7.30
C SER A 21 20.87 32.64 -8.17
N GLN A 22 20.85 32.99 -9.46
CA GLN A 22 19.84 32.53 -10.42
C GLN A 22 19.92 31.00 -10.61
N SER A 23 21.14 30.44 -10.69
CA SER A 23 21.41 29.00 -10.81
C SER A 23 20.89 28.21 -9.60
N GLU A 24 21.07 28.72 -8.39
CA GLU A 24 20.55 28.09 -7.17
C GLU A 24 19.02 27.98 -7.15
N TRP A 25 18.30 29.00 -7.63
CA TRP A 25 16.85 28.96 -7.73
C TRP A 25 16.36 27.92 -8.73
N THR A 26 16.97 27.83 -9.92
CA THR A 26 16.64 26.76 -10.89
C THR A 26 16.83 25.37 -10.30
N LYS A 27 17.95 25.11 -9.61
CA LYS A 27 18.19 23.81 -8.95
C LYS A 27 17.11 23.46 -7.90
N LYS A 28 16.63 24.45 -7.14
CA LYS A 28 15.53 24.25 -6.16
C LYS A 28 14.22 23.90 -6.87
N LEU A 29 13.87 24.61 -7.94
CA LEU A 29 12.66 24.34 -8.74
C LEU A 29 12.72 22.95 -9.42
N ASP A 30 13.86 22.58 -9.98
CA ASP A 30 14.09 21.25 -10.58
C ASP A 30 13.92 20.14 -9.54
N GLN A 31 14.49 20.31 -8.34
CA GLN A 31 14.39 19.31 -7.27
C GLN A 31 12.95 19.13 -6.76
N ILE A 32 12.20 20.21 -6.58
CA ILE A 32 10.77 20.14 -6.21
C ILE A 32 9.97 19.43 -7.33
N THR A 33 10.24 19.76 -8.59
CA THR A 33 9.58 19.17 -9.76
C THR A 33 9.88 17.67 -9.89
N GLN A 34 11.11 17.24 -9.63
CA GLN A 34 11.49 15.82 -9.59
C GLN A 34 10.74 15.06 -8.48
N ASN A 35 10.68 15.62 -7.27
CA ASN A 35 9.94 15.02 -6.14
C ASN A 35 8.44 14.89 -6.44
N LEU A 36 7.86 15.92 -7.07
CA LEU A 36 6.45 15.93 -7.48
C LEU A 36 6.16 14.86 -8.54
N ASN A 37 7.00 14.76 -9.58
CA ASN A 37 6.86 13.72 -10.60
C ASN A 37 7.02 12.30 -10.03
N PHE A 38 7.89 12.12 -9.03
CA PHE A 38 8.08 10.85 -8.33
C PHE A 38 6.82 10.44 -7.55
N GLU A 39 6.24 11.33 -6.72
CA GLU A 39 5.03 11.01 -5.95
C GLU A 39 3.79 10.83 -6.86
N ILE A 40 3.65 11.59 -7.95
CA ILE A 40 2.59 11.37 -8.96
C ILE A 40 2.72 9.98 -9.59
N LYS A 41 3.93 9.58 -10.01
CA LYS A 41 4.18 8.24 -10.57
C LYS A 41 3.87 7.13 -9.58
N ASN A 42 4.16 7.32 -8.29
CA ASN A 42 3.82 6.36 -7.25
C ASN A 42 2.31 6.25 -6.98
N LEU A 43 1.52 7.29 -7.31
CA LEU A 43 0.07 7.32 -7.14
C LEU A 43 -0.67 6.69 -8.33
N VAL A 44 -0.27 7.02 -9.57
CA VAL A 44 -0.96 6.64 -10.82
C VAL A 44 -0.39 5.35 -11.44
N GLY A 45 0.86 5.00 -11.14
CA GLY A 45 1.57 3.90 -11.80
C GLY A 45 2.25 4.36 -13.11
N ASN A 46 2.37 3.45 -14.07
CA ASN A 46 3.09 3.72 -15.33
C ASN A 46 2.24 4.41 -16.41
N ASP A 47 0.91 4.55 -16.23
CA ASP A 47 0.01 5.18 -17.20
C ASP A 47 0.02 6.71 -17.12
N LEU A 48 1.22 7.29 -17.26
CA LEU A 48 1.54 8.67 -16.89
C LEU A 48 0.95 9.77 -17.82
N ASN A 49 0.33 9.40 -18.94
CA ASN A 49 0.20 10.29 -20.10
C ASN A 49 -1.15 11.02 -20.28
N GLN A 50 -2.18 10.76 -19.45
CA GLN A 50 -3.46 11.49 -19.54
C GLN A 50 -3.81 12.30 -18.28
N ASP A 51 -3.49 11.82 -17.08
CA ASP A 51 -3.97 12.45 -15.84
C ASP A 51 -2.97 13.41 -15.15
N LEU A 52 -1.75 13.58 -15.68
CA LEU A 52 -0.71 14.38 -15.00
C LEU A 52 -1.17 15.81 -14.66
N GLN A 53 -1.99 16.43 -15.51
CA GLN A 53 -2.53 17.78 -15.30
C GLN A 53 -3.39 17.87 -14.02
N LEU A 54 -4.18 16.84 -13.71
CA LEU A 54 -5.04 16.79 -12.51
C LEU A 54 -4.24 16.86 -11.19
N TYR A 55 -2.96 16.44 -11.24
CA TYR A 55 -2.04 16.47 -10.10
C TYR A 55 -1.10 17.68 -10.08
N THR A 56 -1.23 18.61 -11.04
CA THR A 56 -0.43 19.85 -11.08
C THR A 56 -1.16 21.09 -10.56
N ASP A 57 -2.48 21.00 -10.35
CA ASP A 57 -3.34 22.07 -9.80
C ASP A 57 -3.85 21.70 -8.39
N ILE A 58 -3.65 22.61 -7.45
CA ILE A 58 -4.09 22.50 -6.06
C ILE A 58 -5.61 22.29 -5.96
N ASN A 59 -6.41 22.92 -6.83
CA ASN A 59 -7.86 22.84 -6.74
C ASN A 59 -8.41 21.49 -7.23
N SER A 60 -7.79 20.93 -8.27
CA SER A 60 -8.03 19.57 -8.75
C SER A 60 -7.66 18.53 -7.68
N ILE A 61 -6.51 18.68 -7.01
CA ILE A 61 -6.12 17.79 -5.89
C ILE A 61 -7.10 17.92 -4.71
N LYS A 62 -7.50 19.13 -4.33
CA LYS A 62 -8.53 19.35 -3.29
C LYS A 62 -9.86 18.69 -3.64
N ARG A 63 -10.24 18.68 -4.92
CA ARG A 63 -11.46 18.00 -5.39
C ARG A 63 -11.32 16.48 -5.24
N MET A 64 -10.22 15.88 -5.68
CA MET A 64 -9.95 14.44 -5.52
C MET A 64 -9.92 14.01 -4.04
N ILE A 65 -9.30 14.81 -3.16
CA ILE A 65 -9.33 14.55 -1.70
C ILE A 65 -10.77 14.59 -1.17
N ARG A 66 -11.59 15.56 -1.59
CA ARG A 66 -13.00 15.65 -1.19
C ARG A 66 -13.82 14.45 -1.67
N GLU A 67 -13.67 14.05 -2.94
CA GLU A 67 -14.38 12.89 -3.51
C GLU A 67 -13.99 11.58 -2.82
N ILE A 68 -12.73 11.41 -2.41
CA ILE A 68 -12.30 10.24 -1.64
C ILE A 68 -12.87 10.30 -0.22
N ASN A 69 -12.83 11.46 0.45
CA ASN A 69 -13.41 11.61 1.78
C ASN A 69 -14.92 11.35 1.79
N GLU A 70 -15.66 11.81 0.77
CA GLU A 70 -17.10 11.52 0.61
C GLU A 70 -17.37 10.01 0.40
N LYS A 71 -16.49 9.31 -0.32
CA LYS A 71 -16.55 7.83 -0.44
C LYS A 71 -16.25 7.14 0.88
N VAL A 72 -15.30 7.66 1.68
CA VAL A 72 -14.98 7.14 3.01
C VAL A 72 -16.15 7.35 3.98
N GLU A 73 -16.73 8.53 4.01
CA GLU A 73 -17.91 8.87 4.83
C GLU A 73 -19.12 7.98 4.47
N LYS A 74 -19.39 7.76 3.17
CA LYS A 74 -20.42 6.82 2.71
C LYS A 74 -20.16 5.37 3.12
N MET A 75 -18.90 4.91 3.15
CA MET A 75 -18.57 3.59 3.69
C MET A 75 -18.76 3.52 5.21
N GLU A 76 -18.41 4.59 5.94
CA GLU A 76 -18.63 4.71 7.38
C GLU A 76 -20.13 4.66 7.73
N GLU A 77 -20.97 5.38 6.98
CA GLU A 77 -22.43 5.35 7.11
C GLU A 77 -23.00 3.96 6.82
N MET A 78 -22.64 3.33 5.68
CA MET A 78 -23.12 1.98 5.32
C MET A 78 -22.75 0.90 6.35
N GLU A 79 -21.54 0.94 6.93
CA GLU A 79 -21.14 -0.03 7.95
C GLU A 79 -21.74 0.28 9.33
N SER A 80 -21.94 1.56 9.66
CA SER A 80 -22.73 1.98 10.83
C SER A 80 -24.15 1.41 10.74
N ASP A 81 -24.78 1.50 9.57
CA ASP A 81 -26.13 0.97 9.35
C ASP A 81 -26.19 -0.56 9.33
N LYS A 82 -25.22 -1.26 8.74
CA LYS A 82 -25.11 -2.73 8.90
C LYS A 82 -24.94 -3.13 10.36
N THR A 83 -24.15 -2.38 11.13
CA THR A 83 -23.93 -2.65 12.56
C THR A 83 -25.23 -2.45 13.36
N LYS A 84 -25.97 -1.36 13.10
CA LYS A 84 -27.32 -1.12 13.68
C LYS A 84 -28.30 -2.22 13.27
N LEU A 85 -28.29 -2.63 12.00
CA LEU A 85 -29.17 -3.66 11.45
C LEU A 85 -28.90 -5.01 12.12
N ASN A 86 -27.65 -5.45 12.23
CA ASN A 86 -27.27 -6.67 12.93
C ASN A 86 -27.68 -6.61 14.41
N GLN A 87 -27.41 -5.50 15.10
CA GLN A 87 -27.92 -5.29 16.48
C GLN A 87 -29.45 -5.35 16.57
N SER A 88 -30.17 -4.91 15.53
CA SER A 88 -31.64 -5.00 15.47
C SER A 88 -32.12 -6.44 15.27
N HIS A 89 -31.46 -7.25 14.43
CA HIS A 89 -31.77 -8.68 14.26
C HIS A 89 -31.53 -9.45 15.57
N PHE A 90 -30.43 -9.19 16.29
CA PHE A 90 -30.21 -9.78 17.63
C PHE A 90 -31.22 -9.31 18.69
N LYS A 91 -31.90 -8.18 18.50
CA LYS A 91 -32.97 -7.68 19.38
C LYS A 91 -34.37 -8.19 19.01
N ASN A 92 -34.62 -8.44 17.71
CA ASN A 92 -35.96 -8.65 17.16
C ASN A 92 -36.26 -10.06 16.65
N TYR A 93 -35.27 -10.98 16.61
CA TYR A 93 -35.53 -12.35 16.15
C TYR A 93 -36.52 -13.07 17.06
N ASN A 94 -37.69 -13.38 16.47
CA ASN A 94 -38.92 -13.93 17.05
C ASN A 94 -39.85 -12.93 17.76
N PRO A 95 -40.69 -12.15 17.04
CA PRO A 95 -41.69 -11.26 17.67
C PRO A 95 -42.75 -12.00 18.50
N ASN A 96 -42.94 -13.31 18.28
CA ASN A 96 -43.88 -14.14 19.03
C ASN A 96 -43.28 -14.77 20.30
N GLN A 97 -41.96 -14.75 20.46
CA GLN A 97 -41.28 -15.03 21.72
C GLN A 97 -40.51 -13.79 22.14
N LYS A 98 -41.06 -13.00 23.07
CA LYS A 98 -40.32 -11.90 23.72
C LYS A 98 -38.97 -12.43 24.19
N ASN A 99 -37.89 -12.13 23.47
CA ASN A 99 -36.58 -12.78 23.64
C ASN A 99 -35.81 -12.13 24.80
N THR A 100 -36.51 -12.01 25.92
CA THR A 100 -36.14 -11.32 27.15
C THR A 100 -34.84 -11.84 27.74
N SER A 101 -34.49 -13.10 27.48
CA SER A 101 -33.24 -13.71 27.92
C SER A 101 -32.02 -13.10 27.21
N ILE A 102 -32.09 -12.85 25.89
CA ILE A 102 -30.98 -12.25 25.12
C ILE A 102 -30.84 -10.76 25.46
N LEU A 103 -31.99 -10.07 25.56
CA LEU A 103 -32.04 -8.67 26.00
C LEU A 103 -31.53 -8.50 27.44
N TYR A 104 -31.71 -9.50 28.31
CA TYR A 104 -31.11 -9.52 29.64
C TYR A 104 -29.60 -9.70 29.57
N VAL A 105 -29.10 -10.71 28.83
CA VAL A 105 -27.65 -10.94 28.68
C VAL A 105 -26.93 -9.71 28.13
N ASN A 106 -27.47 -9.05 27.10
CA ASN A 106 -26.91 -7.80 26.58
C ASN A 106 -26.85 -6.70 27.66
N LYS A 107 -27.94 -6.48 28.41
CA LYS A 107 -27.94 -5.52 29.53
C LYS A 107 -26.96 -5.91 30.65
N SER A 108 -26.71 -7.19 30.88
CA SER A 108 -25.72 -7.66 31.86
C SER A 108 -24.29 -7.46 31.37
N ILE A 109 -24.02 -7.64 30.07
CA ILE A 109 -22.73 -7.28 29.44
C ILE A 109 -22.49 -5.77 29.60
N ASP A 110 -23.47 -4.94 29.22
CA ASP A 110 -23.38 -3.47 29.31
C ASP A 110 -23.11 -2.99 30.76
N ARG A 111 -23.66 -3.68 31.77
CA ARG A 111 -23.48 -3.36 33.20
C ARG A 111 -22.16 -3.86 33.79
N GLN A 112 -21.69 -5.03 33.40
CA GLN A 112 -20.46 -5.63 33.94
C GLN A 112 -19.20 -5.11 33.24
N GLY A 113 -19.32 -4.66 32.00
CA GLY A 113 -18.20 -4.17 31.19
C GLY A 113 -17.15 -5.26 30.89
N PRO A 114 -15.92 -4.86 30.49
CA PRO A 114 -14.88 -5.80 30.06
C PRO A 114 -14.37 -6.73 31.16
N ALA A 115 -14.59 -6.38 32.43
CA ALA A 115 -14.20 -7.18 33.60
C ALA A 115 -15.25 -8.23 33.99
N GLY A 116 -16.41 -8.26 33.30
CA GLY A 116 -17.48 -9.22 33.55
C GLY A 116 -17.09 -10.67 33.26
N GLY A 117 -17.88 -11.60 33.80
CA GLY A 117 -17.77 -13.03 33.47
C GLY A 117 -18.29 -13.36 32.06
N ILE A 118 -19.10 -12.47 31.47
CA ILE A 118 -19.69 -12.65 30.14
C ILE A 118 -18.75 -12.04 29.09
N ILE A 119 -18.27 -12.87 28.16
CA ILE A 119 -17.39 -12.42 27.07
C ILE A 119 -18.23 -11.76 25.96
N GLY A 120 -19.37 -12.37 25.61
CA GLY A 120 -20.31 -11.84 24.62
C GLY A 120 -21.14 -12.92 23.93
N ILE A 121 -21.92 -12.52 22.93
CA ILE A 121 -22.70 -13.43 22.06
C ILE A 121 -21.87 -13.74 20.81
N VAL A 122 -21.79 -15.00 20.41
CA VAL A 122 -20.92 -15.44 19.29
C VAL A 122 -21.16 -14.64 18.03
N GLY A 123 -22.40 -14.52 17.56
CA GLY A 123 -22.72 -13.75 16.34
C GLY A 123 -22.38 -12.25 16.41
N ALA A 124 -22.19 -11.68 17.60
CA ALA A 124 -21.83 -10.27 17.78
C ALA A 124 -20.33 -10.04 18.04
N LEU A 125 -19.56 -11.09 18.36
CA LEU A 125 -18.13 -11.01 18.68
C LEU A 125 -17.22 -11.09 17.45
N GLY A 126 -17.54 -12.01 16.53
CA GLY A 126 -16.75 -12.24 15.32
C GLY A 126 -17.28 -11.49 14.10
N TYR A 127 -16.45 -11.41 13.06
CA TYR A 127 -16.79 -10.94 11.72
C TYR A 127 -16.21 -11.89 10.65
N ALA A 128 -16.84 -11.94 9.49
CA ALA A 128 -16.31 -12.66 8.33
C ALA A 128 -15.58 -11.69 7.36
N PRO A 129 -14.55 -12.14 6.62
CA PRO A 129 -13.83 -11.30 5.67
C PRO A 129 -14.64 -10.99 4.39
N ASN A 130 -15.63 -11.82 4.04
CA ASN A 130 -16.58 -11.58 2.96
C ASN A 130 -18.01 -12.06 3.33
N ASP A 131 -19.00 -11.57 2.59
CA ASP A 131 -20.43 -11.85 2.83
C ASP A 131 -20.83 -13.31 2.49
N ASP A 132 -20.06 -13.95 1.60
CA ASP A 132 -20.27 -15.32 1.14
C ASP A 132 -19.87 -16.35 2.20
N VAL A 133 -18.70 -16.17 2.84
CA VAL A 133 -18.28 -16.98 4.00
C VAL A 133 -19.17 -16.72 5.20
N ASP A 134 -19.58 -15.47 5.45
CA ASP A 134 -20.55 -15.14 6.50
C ASP A 134 -21.83 -15.98 6.35
N ARG A 135 -22.46 -15.95 5.15
CA ARG A 135 -23.65 -16.76 4.85
C ARG A 135 -23.41 -18.25 5.07
N ALA A 136 -22.28 -18.79 4.57
CA ALA A 136 -21.95 -20.21 4.73
C ALA A 136 -21.78 -20.62 6.21
N VAL A 137 -20.97 -19.88 6.98
CA VAL A 137 -20.69 -20.23 8.38
C VAL A 137 -21.90 -19.98 9.28
N CYS A 138 -22.70 -18.93 9.05
CA CYS A 138 -23.96 -18.73 9.75
C CYS A 138 -24.97 -19.86 9.48
N ALA A 139 -25.06 -20.36 8.23
CA ALA A 139 -25.89 -21.53 7.91
C ALA A 139 -25.38 -22.82 8.57
N ALA A 140 -24.06 -22.96 8.73
CA ALA A 140 -23.44 -24.08 9.46
C ALA A 140 -23.77 -24.06 10.96
N MET A 141 -23.73 -22.88 11.61
CA MET A 141 -24.02 -22.73 13.03
C MET A 141 -25.53 -22.74 13.36
N GLY A 142 -26.34 -22.15 12.49
CA GLY A 142 -27.75 -21.89 12.72
C GLY A 142 -28.03 -20.91 13.88
N PRO A 143 -29.31 -20.58 14.11
CA PRO A 143 -29.70 -19.56 15.10
C PRO A 143 -29.19 -19.82 16.52
N GLN A 144 -29.20 -21.09 16.98
CA GLN A 144 -28.75 -21.45 18.32
C GLN A 144 -27.23 -21.27 18.50
N GLY A 145 -26.43 -21.63 17.48
CA GLY A 145 -24.99 -21.37 17.50
C GLY A 145 -24.70 -19.86 17.52
N MET A 146 -25.38 -19.09 16.66
CA MET A 146 -25.19 -17.62 16.57
C MET A 146 -25.59 -16.90 17.87
N GLN A 147 -26.61 -17.38 18.58
CA GLN A 147 -27.06 -16.83 19.88
C GLN A 147 -26.33 -17.41 21.10
N THR A 148 -25.32 -18.27 20.92
CA THR A 148 -24.55 -18.83 22.04
C THR A 148 -23.84 -17.71 22.79
N VAL A 149 -23.94 -17.74 24.12
CA VAL A 149 -23.27 -16.79 25.02
C VAL A 149 -21.97 -17.41 25.52
N LEU A 150 -20.85 -16.76 25.24
CA LEU A 150 -19.54 -17.14 25.74
C LEU A 150 -19.37 -16.61 27.17
N CYS A 151 -19.16 -17.53 28.11
CA CYS A 151 -18.91 -17.25 29.53
C CYS A 151 -17.46 -17.60 29.86
N ARG A 152 -16.78 -16.79 30.67
CA ARG A 152 -15.38 -17.00 31.06
C ARG A 152 -15.18 -18.36 31.75
N ASP A 153 -16.14 -18.77 32.57
CA ASP A 153 -16.09 -19.99 33.36
C ASP A 153 -17.48 -20.62 33.58
N GLN A 154 -17.48 -21.84 34.11
CA GLN A 154 -18.67 -22.60 34.45
C GLN A 154 -19.47 -21.91 35.57
N SER A 155 -18.80 -21.17 36.48
CA SER A 155 -19.48 -20.45 37.57
C SER A 155 -20.38 -19.34 37.02
N THR A 156 -19.86 -18.48 36.12
CA THR A 156 -20.64 -17.44 35.44
C THR A 156 -21.83 -18.05 34.69
N ALA A 157 -21.60 -19.14 33.95
CA ALA A 157 -22.67 -19.82 33.23
C ALA A 157 -23.77 -20.37 34.18
N THR A 158 -23.43 -20.77 35.41
CA THR A 158 -24.44 -21.14 36.42
C THR A 158 -25.19 -19.93 36.97
N THR A 159 -24.52 -18.80 37.23
CA THR A 159 -25.16 -17.55 37.70
C THR A 159 -26.19 -17.05 36.70
N ILE A 160 -25.81 -16.87 35.42
CA ILE A 160 -26.73 -16.45 34.35
C ILE A 160 -27.94 -17.40 34.26
N ARG A 161 -27.70 -18.72 34.38
CA ARG A 161 -28.77 -19.73 34.33
C ARG A 161 -29.72 -19.63 35.53
N GLN A 162 -29.27 -19.19 36.70
CA GLN A 162 -30.12 -18.92 37.86
C GLN A 162 -30.91 -17.61 37.68
N GLU A 163 -30.26 -16.53 37.23
CA GLU A 163 -30.90 -15.23 36.96
C GLU A 163 -32.02 -15.37 35.92
N LEU A 164 -31.75 -16.05 34.80
CA LEU A 164 -32.73 -16.29 33.75
C LEU A 164 -33.88 -17.22 34.20
N LYS A 165 -33.64 -18.17 35.12
CA LYS A 165 -34.71 -18.94 35.78
C LYS A 165 -35.60 -18.06 36.67
N GLY A 166 -35.01 -17.09 37.37
CA GLY A 166 -35.75 -16.08 38.14
C GLY A 166 -36.65 -15.20 37.26
N LEU A 167 -36.19 -14.85 36.05
CA LEU A 167 -36.92 -14.03 35.09
C LEU A 167 -38.10 -14.73 34.40
N HIS A 168 -38.05 -16.05 34.24
CA HIS A 168 -39.07 -16.80 33.49
C HIS A 168 -39.89 -17.78 34.34
N GLY A 169 -39.51 -17.95 35.61
CA GLY A 169 -40.15 -18.89 36.53
C GLY A 169 -39.57 -20.31 36.44
N PRO A 170 -39.79 -21.15 37.46
CA PRO A 170 -39.08 -22.42 37.64
C PRO A 170 -39.29 -23.45 36.52
N ASN A 171 -40.39 -23.35 35.77
CA ASN A 171 -40.75 -24.27 34.69
C ASN A 171 -40.41 -23.74 33.28
N SER A 172 -39.95 -22.48 33.16
CA SER A 172 -39.57 -21.91 31.87
C SER A 172 -38.06 -21.94 31.70
N TYR A 173 -37.57 -22.90 30.93
CA TYR A 173 -36.15 -22.96 30.60
C TYR A 173 -35.80 -21.83 29.62
N PRO A 174 -34.81 -20.97 29.93
CA PRO A 174 -34.30 -19.99 28.98
C PRO A 174 -33.62 -20.73 27.83
N SER A 175 -34.08 -20.54 26.60
CA SER A 175 -33.64 -21.32 25.43
C SER A 175 -32.26 -20.92 24.88
N ILE A 176 -31.44 -20.20 25.66
CA ILE A 176 -30.11 -19.73 25.23
C ILE A 176 -29.03 -20.76 25.59
N PRO A 177 -28.23 -21.24 24.62
CA PRO A 177 -27.03 -22.01 24.90
C PRO A 177 -25.96 -21.11 25.56
N LEU A 178 -25.46 -21.54 26.72
CA LEU A 178 -24.33 -20.93 27.40
C LEU A 178 -23.11 -21.84 27.23
N LEU A 179 -22.00 -21.28 26.73
CA LEU A 179 -20.75 -21.99 26.53
C LEU A 179 -19.68 -21.41 27.49
N PRO A 180 -19.24 -22.14 28.52
CA PRO A 180 -18.18 -21.71 29.43
C PRO A 180 -16.78 -22.15 28.91
N MET A 181 -15.78 -21.25 28.98
CA MET A 181 -14.47 -21.47 28.33
C MET A 181 -13.52 -22.38 29.12
N ASP A 182 -13.69 -22.50 30.43
CA ASP A 182 -12.91 -23.37 31.31
C ASP A 182 -13.10 -24.87 31.02
N ASN A 183 -14.21 -25.24 30.36
CA ASN A 183 -14.51 -26.61 29.93
C ASN A 183 -13.87 -27.01 28.58
N PHE A 184 -13.05 -26.15 27.97
CA PHE A 184 -12.46 -26.43 26.65
C PHE A 184 -11.32 -27.44 26.69
N SER A 185 -11.21 -28.26 25.64
CA SER A 185 -10.15 -29.26 25.53
C SER A 185 -8.85 -28.64 24.99
N ASP A 186 -7.75 -28.82 25.74
CA ASP A 186 -6.39 -28.41 25.33
C ASP A 186 -5.78 -29.23 24.18
N LYS A 187 -6.55 -30.14 23.57
CA LYS A 187 -6.09 -30.96 22.43
C LYS A 187 -5.93 -30.18 21.13
N LEU A 188 -6.46 -28.95 21.06
CA LEU A 188 -6.37 -28.08 19.90
C LEU A 188 -4.99 -27.41 19.82
N LYS A 189 -4.25 -27.71 18.74
CA LYS A 189 -2.98 -27.07 18.43
C LYS A 189 -3.21 -25.78 17.66
N PHE A 190 -2.40 -24.77 17.98
CA PHE A 190 -2.40 -23.47 17.30
C PHE A 190 -1.12 -23.32 16.49
N ASP A 191 -1.21 -22.60 15.39
CA ASP A 191 -0.06 -22.04 14.71
C ASP A 191 0.38 -20.76 15.43
N PRO A 192 1.62 -20.62 15.90
CA PRO A 192 2.05 -19.40 16.59
C PRO A 192 2.18 -18.19 15.64
N GLU A 193 2.38 -18.41 14.34
CA GLU A 193 2.59 -17.33 13.36
C GLU A 193 1.28 -16.77 12.79
N SER A 194 0.37 -17.63 12.33
CA SER A 194 -0.97 -17.22 11.84
C SER A 194 -2.05 -17.17 12.93
N GLY A 195 -1.77 -17.71 14.11
CA GLY A 195 -2.74 -17.91 15.19
C GLY A 195 -3.83 -18.94 14.88
N LEU A 196 -3.80 -19.59 13.70
CA LEU A 196 -4.87 -20.45 13.21
C LEU A 196 -4.88 -21.81 13.94
N LEU A 197 -6.04 -22.47 13.97
CA LEU A 197 -6.08 -23.86 14.45
C LEU A 197 -5.39 -24.78 13.44
N LYS A 198 -4.43 -25.58 13.93
CA LYS A 198 -3.77 -26.64 13.17
C LYS A 198 -4.58 -27.92 13.25
N PHE A 199 -5.02 -28.38 12.09
CA PHE A 199 -5.66 -29.68 11.90
C PHE A 199 -4.58 -30.73 11.59
N PRO A 200 -4.74 -31.99 12.04
CA PRO A 200 -3.71 -33.01 11.87
C PRO A 200 -3.46 -33.32 10.39
N ASP A 201 -2.23 -33.72 10.06
CA ASP A 201 -1.64 -33.63 8.71
C ASP A 201 -2.36 -34.42 7.59
N GLY A 202 -3.33 -35.28 7.93
CA GLY A 202 -4.29 -35.86 6.98
C GLY A 202 -5.34 -34.88 6.42
N GLU A 203 -5.32 -33.62 6.86
CA GLU A 203 -6.09 -32.50 6.30
C GLU A 203 -5.22 -31.50 5.52
N ALA A 204 -3.89 -31.61 5.55
CA ALA A 204 -2.99 -30.77 4.75
C ALA A 204 -3.17 -30.99 3.23
N VAL A 205 -3.54 -32.21 2.83
CA VAL A 205 -3.91 -32.56 1.44
C VAL A 205 -5.12 -31.73 0.96
N VAL A 206 -6.03 -31.37 1.87
CA VAL A 206 -7.25 -30.61 1.54
C VAL A 206 -6.93 -29.17 1.14
N GLY A 207 -5.81 -28.61 1.60
CA GLY A 207 -5.37 -27.26 1.17
C GLY A 207 -5.20 -27.12 -0.34
N ASN A 208 -5.03 -28.25 -1.06
CA ASN A 208 -4.89 -28.32 -2.51
C ASN A 208 -6.15 -28.85 -3.22
N GLU A 209 -7.22 -29.19 -2.49
CA GLU A 209 -8.47 -29.69 -3.08
C GLU A 209 -9.22 -28.54 -3.77
N LYS A 210 -9.69 -28.79 -4.99
CA LYS A 210 -10.33 -27.76 -5.82
C LYS A 210 -11.53 -27.16 -5.09
N GLY A 211 -11.51 -25.84 -4.94
CA GLY A 211 -12.62 -25.09 -4.34
C GLY A 211 -12.73 -25.16 -2.82
N PHE A 212 -11.77 -25.78 -2.12
CA PHE A 212 -11.70 -25.68 -0.66
C PHE A 212 -11.28 -24.27 -0.24
N LEU A 213 -12.04 -23.64 0.67
CA LEU A 213 -11.76 -22.30 1.19
C LEU A 213 -11.09 -22.31 2.56
N GLY A 214 -11.23 -23.39 3.32
CA GLY A 214 -10.71 -23.51 4.68
C GLY A 214 -11.70 -24.10 5.68
N HIS A 215 -11.27 -24.20 6.93
CA HIS A 215 -12.13 -24.63 8.04
C HIS A 215 -12.94 -23.44 8.59
N ALA A 216 -14.23 -23.65 8.83
CA ALA A 216 -15.16 -22.59 9.22
C ALA A 216 -14.72 -21.79 10.47
N CYS A 217 -14.09 -22.44 11.45
CA CYS A 217 -13.55 -21.79 12.66
C CYS A 217 -12.29 -20.94 12.44
N ASN A 218 -11.60 -21.12 11.30
CA ASN A 218 -10.43 -20.35 10.88
C ASN A 218 -10.80 -19.21 9.89
N LEU A 219 -12.05 -19.16 9.42
CA LEU A 219 -12.54 -18.19 8.44
C LEU A 219 -13.32 -17.01 9.06
N ILE A 220 -13.50 -17.00 10.39
CA ILE A 220 -14.17 -15.94 11.14
C ILE A 220 -13.18 -15.38 12.17
N ASP A 221 -12.91 -14.08 12.07
CA ASP A 221 -11.99 -13.36 12.95
C ASP A 221 -12.73 -12.52 13.99
N VAL A 222 -11.98 -11.99 14.96
CA VAL A 222 -12.46 -11.09 16.02
C VAL A 222 -11.69 -9.78 15.99
N THR A 223 -12.29 -8.75 16.59
CA THR A 223 -11.69 -7.40 16.69
C THR A 223 -10.68 -7.25 17.83
N ARG A 224 -10.52 -8.28 18.67
CA ARG A 224 -9.70 -8.28 19.88
C ARG A 224 -8.73 -9.46 19.85
N ASP A 225 -7.47 -9.21 19.56
CA ASP A 225 -6.43 -10.24 19.45
C ASP A 225 -6.24 -11.04 20.75
N GLU A 226 -6.42 -10.39 21.90
CA GLU A 226 -6.32 -11.00 23.24
C GLU A 226 -7.26 -12.21 23.44
N ILE A 227 -8.44 -12.20 22.79
CA ILE A 227 -9.39 -13.31 22.86
C ILE A 227 -9.30 -14.25 21.65
N LEU A 228 -8.48 -13.96 20.63
CA LEU A 228 -8.43 -14.73 19.37
C LEU A 228 -8.19 -16.24 19.57
N PRO A 229 -7.26 -16.70 20.44
CA PRO A 229 -7.09 -18.14 20.67
C PRO A 229 -8.31 -18.77 21.34
N ILE A 230 -8.90 -18.09 22.32
CA ILE A 230 -10.07 -18.55 23.07
C ILE A 230 -11.28 -18.62 22.14
N TRP A 231 -11.49 -17.57 21.35
CA TRP A 231 -12.52 -17.46 20.31
C TRP A 231 -12.45 -18.59 19.29
N ARG A 232 -11.26 -18.88 18.76
CA ARG A 232 -11.06 -19.98 17.81
C ARG A 232 -11.37 -21.35 18.46
N ARG A 233 -11.07 -21.56 19.75
CA ARG A 233 -11.57 -22.74 20.50
C ARG A 233 -13.10 -22.75 20.62
N SER A 234 -13.74 -21.60 20.88
CA SER A 234 -15.21 -21.48 20.96
C SER A 234 -15.88 -21.85 19.64
N LEU A 235 -15.37 -21.32 18.52
CA LEU A 235 -15.87 -21.66 17.19
C LEU A 235 -15.66 -23.14 16.87
N TYR A 236 -14.48 -23.71 17.17
CA TYR A 236 -14.26 -25.15 17.00
C TYR A 236 -15.22 -25.99 17.86
N GLN A 237 -15.56 -25.55 19.06
CA GLN A 237 -16.51 -26.29 19.93
C GLN A 237 -17.95 -26.26 19.39
N LEU A 238 -18.32 -25.24 18.59
CA LEU A 238 -19.64 -25.08 17.98
C LEU A 238 -19.75 -25.68 16.56
N LEU A 239 -18.69 -25.56 15.76
CA LEU A 239 -18.62 -25.99 14.36
C LEU A 239 -17.88 -27.31 14.17
N GLY A 240 -17.02 -27.72 15.11
CA GLY A 240 -16.07 -28.81 14.91
C GLY A 240 -15.14 -28.56 13.71
N PRO A 241 -14.62 -29.61 13.07
CA PRO A 241 -13.81 -29.54 11.85
C PRO A 241 -14.66 -29.27 10.60
N THR A 242 -15.62 -28.33 10.66
CA THR A 242 -16.45 -27.98 9.50
C THR A 242 -15.62 -27.33 8.40
N MET A 243 -15.84 -27.77 7.17
CA MET A 243 -15.09 -27.39 5.98
C MET A 243 -15.97 -26.51 5.08
N VAL A 244 -15.38 -25.46 4.49
CA VAL A 244 -16.10 -24.55 3.59
C VAL A 244 -15.58 -24.73 2.15
N PHE A 245 -16.51 -24.86 1.20
CA PHE A 245 -16.24 -25.01 -0.22
C PHE A 245 -16.93 -23.90 -1.05
N ASP A 246 -16.37 -23.60 -2.22
CA ASP A 246 -16.95 -22.66 -3.17
C ASP A 246 -18.30 -23.12 -3.76
N THR A 247 -18.43 -24.41 -4.08
CA THR A 247 -19.50 -24.99 -4.89
C THR A 247 -19.93 -26.37 -4.39
N HIS A 248 -21.16 -26.76 -4.76
CA HIS A 248 -21.71 -28.08 -4.43
C HIS A 248 -20.90 -29.24 -5.02
N GLU A 249 -20.46 -29.08 -6.26
CA GLU A 249 -19.80 -30.13 -7.03
C GLU A 249 -18.43 -30.46 -6.45
N ASN A 250 -17.65 -29.43 -6.09
CA ASN A 250 -16.36 -29.60 -5.43
C ASN A 250 -16.51 -30.27 -4.04
N ALA A 251 -17.50 -29.84 -3.23
CA ALA A 251 -17.79 -30.48 -1.94
C ALA A 251 -18.21 -31.96 -2.09
N LEU A 252 -19.02 -32.30 -3.10
CA LEU A 252 -19.40 -33.68 -3.41
C LEU A 252 -18.22 -34.51 -3.93
N GLN A 253 -17.35 -33.94 -4.77
CA GLN A 253 -16.16 -34.62 -5.30
C GLN A 253 -15.21 -34.97 -4.16
N TYR A 254 -14.90 -34.01 -3.28
CA TYR A 254 -14.10 -34.25 -2.09
C TYR A 254 -14.73 -35.31 -1.16
N ARG A 255 -16.05 -35.25 -0.94
CA ARG A 255 -16.78 -36.28 -0.18
C ARG A 255 -16.60 -37.67 -0.76
N ARG A 256 -16.77 -37.82 -2.08
CA ARG A 256 -16.59 -39.10 -2.79
C ARG A 256 -15.15 -39.62 -2.65
N SER A 257 -14.15 -38.75 -2.83
CA SER A 257 -12.74 -39.06 -2.61
C SER A 257 -12.48 -39.63 -1.20
N ARG A 258 -12.93 -38.92 -0.15
CA ARG A 258 -12.78 -39.35 1.25
C ARG A 258 -13.48 -40.69 1.53
N LEU A 259 -14.70 -40.90 1.01
CA LEU A 259 -15.44 -42.14 1.20
C LEU A 259 -14.77 -43.32 0.49
N ASN A 260 -14.27 -43.13 -0.73
CA ASN A 260 -13.50 -44.15 -1.46
C ASN A 260 -12.21 -44.53 -0.71
N ALA A 261 -11.52 -43.55 -0.14
CA ALA A 261 -10.35 -43.74 0.71
C ALA A 261 -10.67 -44.29 2.12
N LYS A 262 -11.96 -44.52 2.45
CA LYS A 262 -12.45 -44.95 3.78
C LYS A 262 -12.05 -44.01 4.93
N LEU A 263 -11.89 -42.74 4.63
CA LEU A 263 -11.56 -41.69 5.59
C LEU A 263 -12.83 -41.03 6.15
N ASN A 264 -12.73 -40.49 7.36
CA ASN A 264 -13.83 -39.73 7.95
C ASN A 264 -14.15 -38.50 7.08
N CYS A 265 -15.44 -38.28 6.82
CA CYS A 265 -15.92 -37.07 6.16
C CYS A 265 -16.55 -36.15 7.20
N HIS A 266 -16.02 -34.94 7.33
CA HIS A 266 -16.54 -33.92 8.24
C HIS A 266 -17.75 -33.21 7.63
N MET A 267 -18.40 -32.34 8.41
CA MET A 267 -19.46 -31.50 7.86
C MET A 267 -18.84 -30.52 6.86
N MET A 268 -19.49 -30.37 5.70
CA MET A 268 -19.08 -29.44 4.65
C MET A 268 -20.22 -28.47 4.36
N VAL A 269 -19.90 -27.20 4.11
CA VAL A 269 -20.88 -26.18 3.74
C VAL A 269 -20.37 -25.39 2.53
N THR A 270 -21.26 -25.05 1.61
CA THR A 270 -20.93 -24.29 0.39
C THR A 270 -21.21 -22.79 0.56
N ILE A 271 -20.59 -21.93 -0.26
CA ILE A 271 -20.96 -20.50 -0.36
C ILE A 271 -22.47 -20.32 -0.64
N ALA A 272 -23.06 -21.24 -1.42
CA ALA A 272 -24.50 -21.25 -1.73
C ALA A 272 -25.39 -21.54 -0.51
N GLY A 273 -24.81 -21.93 0.63
CA GLY A 273 -25.52 -22.23 1.89
C GLY A 273 -26.00 -23.68 2.00
N GLU A 274 -25.55 -24.57 1.12
CA GLU A 274 -25.90 -25.99 1.18
C GLU A 274 -25.01 -26.69 2.20
N ARG A 275 -25.58 -27.66 2.93
CA ARG A 275 -24.91 -28.33 4.05
C ARG A 275 -24.90 -29.83 3.85
N LEU A 276 -23.70 -30.41 3.81
CA LEU A 276 -23.46 -31.83 3.67
C LEU A 276 -22.96 -32.37 5.01
N GLU A 277 -23.80 -33.10 5.71
CA GLU A 277 -23.48 -33.69 7.02
C GLU A 277 -22.46 -34.82 6.92
N SER A 278 -21.74 -35.08 8.01
CA SER A 278 -20.82 -36.22 8.11
C SER A 278 -21.53 -37.55 7.82
N ASN A 279 -22.77 -37.71 8.28
CA ASN A 279 -23.61 -38.89 8.06
C ASN A 279 -24.14 -39.05 6.62
N GLY A 280 -23.96 -38.05 5.74
CA GLY A 280 -24.40 -38.09 4.33
C GLY A 280 -25.77 -37.48 4.05
N VAL A 281 -26.43 -36.89 5.05
CA VAL A 281 -27.61 -36.04 4.81
C VAL A 281 -27.16 -34.75 4.09
N ILE A 282 -27.84 -34.42 3.01
CA ILE A 282 -27.61 -33.18 2.24
C ILE A 282 -28.82 -32.28 2.44
N TYR A 283 -28.59 -31.08 2.98
CA TYR A 283 -29.59 -30.02 3.05
C TYR A 283 -29.33 -29.04 1.89
N GLY A 284 -30.19 -29.12 0.88
CA GLY A 284 -30.25 -28.17 -0.24
C GLY A 284 -31.61 -27.47 -0.28
N GLY A 285 -31.67 -26.34 -1.00
CA GLY A 285 -32.86 -25.51 -1.14
C GLY A 285 -32.50 -24.03 -1.16
N ALA A 286 -33.20 -23.24 -1.96
CA ALA A 286 -32.90 -21.82 -2.14
C ALA A 286 -32.98 -21.07 -0.79
N LYS A 287 -31.84 -20.48 -0.38
CA LYS A 287 -31.70 -19.46 0.65
C LYS A 287 -32.75 -19.50 1.78
N ARG A 288 -32.54 -20.40 2.76
CA ARG A 288 -32.81 -20.01 4.15
C ARG A 288 -31.69 -19.08 4.58
N GLU A 289 -31.78 -17.82 4.18
CA GLU A 289 -30.91 -16.79 4.74
C GLU A 289 -31.08 -16.80 6.25
N SER A 290 -29.99 -17.07 6.98
CA SER A 290 -29.98 -16.88 8.42
C SER A 290 -30.15 -15.40 8.68
N GLU A 291 -31.28 -15.00 9.29
CA GLU A 291 -31.52 -13.62 9.74
C GLU A 291 -30.44 -13.15 10.74
N MET A 292 -29.70 -14.09 11.33
CA MET A 292 -28.50 -13.82 12.12
C MET A 292 -27.24 -14.00 11.28
N ARG A 293 -26.43 -12.95 11.28
CA ARG A 293 -25.16 -12.81 10.56
C ARG A 293 -24.06 -12.50 11.58
N PHE A 294 -22.79 -12.66 11.23
CA PHE A 294 -21.71 -12.16 12.09
C PHE A 294 -21.66 -10.62 12.12
N GLY A 295 -20.85 -10.06 13.01
CA GLY A 295 -20.58 -8.64 13.06
C GLY A 295 -19.97 -8.12 11.75
N ALA A 296 -20.11 -6.81 11.52
CA ALA A 296 -19.48 -6.15 10.38
C ALA A 296 -17.95 -6.11 10.56
N MET A 297 -17.18 -6.41 9.50
CA MET A 297 -15.72 -6.28 9.53
C MET A 297 -15.33 -4.81 9.76
N PRO A 298 -14.47 -4.51 10.75
CA PRO A 298 -14.00 -3.14 10.99
C PRO A 298 -13.46 -2.48 9.73
N LEU A 299 -13.89 -1.24 9.47
CA LEU A 299 -13.49 -0.45 8.30
C LEU A 299 -11.96 -0.36 8.15
N GLN A 300 -11.25 -0.24 9.28
CA GLN A 300 -9.79 -0.16 9.33
C GLN A 300 -9.09 -1.40 8.75
N LEU A 301 -9.77 -2.56 8.71
CA LEU A 301 -9.27 -3.81 8.14
C LEU A 301 -9.72 -4.04 6.69
N LYS A 302 -10.63 -3.21 6.16
CA LYS A 302 -11.06 -3.29 4.76
C LYS A 302 -9.96 -2.77 3.85
N ARG A 303 -9.49 -3.63 2.93
CA ARG A 303 -8.48 -3.30 1.92
C ARG A 303 -8.82 -2.03 1.12
N GLU A 304 -10.10 -1.80 0.83
CA GLU A 304 -10.58 -0.62 0.10
C GLU A 304 -10.45 0.67 0.92
N PHE A 305 -10.87 0.64 2.20
CA PHE A 305 -10.72 1.77 3.12
C PHE A 305 -9.24 2.12 3.36
N VAL A 306 -8.39 1.11 3.57
CA VAL A 306 -6.94 1.30 3.72
C VAL A 306 -6.35 1.95 2.47
N LYS A 307 -6.67 1.44 1.26
CA LYS A 307 -6.24 2.05 -0.01
C LYS A 307 -6.69 3.50 -0.14
N LEU A 308 -7.96 3.80 0.15
CA LEU A 308 -8.50 5.16 0.05
C LEU A 308 -7.82 6.12 1.03
N LYS A 309 -7.57 5.69 2.29
CA LYS A 309 -6.85 6.49 3.28
C LYS A 309 -5.40 6.75 2.87
N THR A 310 -4.66 5.74 2.40
CA THR A 310 -3.31 5.90 1.85
C THR A 310 -3.29 6.84 0.63
N ASN A 311 -4.33 6.81 -0.20
CA ASN A 311 -4.46 7.73 -1.33
C ASN A 311 -4.69 9.18 -0.87
N VAL A 312 -5.49 9.44 0.17
CA VAL A 312 -5.64 10.79 0.77
C VAL A 312 -4.30 11.31 1.31
N GLU A 313 -3.56 10.47 2.03
CA GLU A 313 -2.24 10.82 2.57
C GLU A 313 -1.25 11.20 1.44
N ARG A 314 -1.21 10.42 0.36
CA ARG A 314 -0.37 10.70 -0.82
C ARG A 314 -0.80 11.96 -1.58
N LEU A 315 -2.10 12.14 -1.84
CA LEU A 315 -2.64 13.36 -2.45
C LEU A 315 -2.32 14.61 -1.61
N THR A 316 -2.32 14.49 -0.29
CA THR A 316 -1.94 15.58 0.61
C THR A 316 -0.46 15.95 0.48
N ARG A 317 0.44 14.97 0.29
CA ARG A 317 1.86 15.24 -0.03
C ARG A 317 2.01 15.94 -1.38
N ILE A 318 1.34 15.45 -2.42
CA ILE A 318 1.36 16.08 -3.75
C ILE A 318 0.85 17.52 -3.67
N MET A 319 -0.26 17.77 -2.96
CA MET A 319 -0.78 19.13 -2.73
C MET A 319 0.25 20.06 -2.07
N ASN A 320 1.03 19.56 -1.10
CA ASN A 320 2.07 20.36 -0.46
C ASN A 320 3.24 20.62 -1.43
N LEU A 321 3.69 19.62 -2.19
CA LEU A 321 4.72 19.81 -3.22
C LEU A 321 4.31 20.79 -4.33
N VAL A 322 3.02 20.82 -4.71
CA VAL A 322 2.49 21.82 -5.65
C VAL A 322 2.56 23.23 -5.03
N LYS A 323 2.18 23.40 -3.76
CA LYS A 323 2.32 24.69 -3.05
C LYS A 323 3.78 25.12 -2.95
N ASP A 324 4.67 24.23 -2.54
CA ASP A 324 6.11 24.51 -2.41
C ASP A 324 6.71 24.93 -3.77
N ARG A 325 6.28 24.29 -4.86
CA ARG A 325 6.63 24.69 -6.24
C ARG A 325 6.13 26.10 -6.54
N ASP A 326 4.85 26.38 -6.32
CA ASP A 326 4.22 27.65 -6.68
C ASP A 326 4.77 28.82 -5.86
N ASP A 327 4.98 28.62 -4.55
CA ASP A 327 5.63 29.58 -3.65
C ASP A 327 7.10 29.82 -4.03
N CYS A 328 7.83 28.76 -4.42
CA CYS A 328 9.21 28.87 -4.91
C CYS A 328 9.26 29.62 -6.24
N HIS A 329 8.32 29.35 -7.14
CA HIS A 329 8.23 30.00 -8.45
C HIS A 329 7.87 31.49 -8.34
N GLN A 330 6.97 31.87 -7.42
CA GLN A 330 6.67 33.29 -7.14
C GLN A 330 7.90 34.02 -6.58
N LYS A 331 8.61 33.43 -5.61
CA LYS A 331 9.86 34.00 -5.06
C LYS A 331 10.92 34.14 -6.15
N TYR A 332 11.10 33.09 -6.96
CA TYR A 332 12.01 33.12 -8.10
C TYR A 332 11.66 34.23 -9.10
N GLN A 333 10.38 34.41 -9.48
CA GLN A 333 10.00 35.51 -10.39
C GLN A 333 10.36 36.89 -9.83
N VAL A 334 10.07 37.15 -8.55
CA VAL A 334 10.37 38.43 -7.89
C VAL A 334 11.88 38.68 -7.78
N ASP A 335 12.66 37.67 -7.39
CA ASP A 335 14.11 37.81 -7.24
C ASP A 335 14.85 37.78 -8.58
N ASN A 336 14.35 37.05 -9.57
CA ASN A 336 14.88 37.05 -10.94
C ASN A 336 14.72 38.42 -11.60
N GLN A 337 13.59 39.13 -11.40
CA GLN A 337 13.44 40.52 -11.84
C GLN A 337 14.49 41.46 -11.23
N LYS A 338 14.79 41.32 -9.92
CA LYS A 338 15.84 42.10 -9.25
C LYS A 338 17.24 41.74 -9.77
N ILE A 339 17.50 40.45 -9.99
CA ILE A 339 18.74 39.92 -10.56
C ILE A 339 18.96 40.48 -11.96
N GLU A 340 17.95 40.44 -12.84
CA GLU A 340 18.02 41.02 -14.18
C GLU A 340 18.25 42.53 -14.17
N GLN A 341 17.56 43.28 -13.31
CA GLN A 341 17.82 44.72 -13.13
C GLN A 341 19.26 44.99 -12.67
N ARG A 342 19.79 44.18 -11.75
CA ARG A 342 21.18 44.29 -11.28
C ARG A 342 22.18 43.94 -12.37
N ILE A 343 21.92 42.90 -13.16
CA ILE A 343 22.75 42.51 -14.31
C ILE A 343 22.75 43.62 -15.37
N ARG A 344 21.60 44.20 -15.72
CA ARG A 344 21.50 45.34 -16.65
C ARG A 344 22.29 46.54 -16.15
N THR A 345 22.03 47.00 -14.93
CA THR A 345 22.72 48.19 -14.37
C THR A 345 24.23 48.00 -14.21
N GLU A 346 24.73 46.80 -13.86
CA GLU A 346 26.17 46.53 -13.84
C GLU A 346 26.75 46.42 -15.25
N SER A 347 26.02 45.90 -16.24
CA SER A 347 26.46 45.88 -17.65
C SER A 347 26.54 47.28 -18.28
N GLU A 348 25.61 48.17 -17.93
CA GLU A 348 25.65 49.59 -18.33
C GLU A 348 26.83 50.33 -17.70
N LYS A 349 27.22 49.97 -16.46
CA LYS A 349 28.43 50.51 -15.83
C LYS A 349 29.69 50.00 -16.52
N ILE A 350 29.75 48.70 -16.86
CA ILE A 350 30.90 48.11 -17.55
C ILE A 350 31.08 48.78 -18.92
N THR A 351 30.04 48.90 -19.73
CA THR A 351 30.13 49.53 -21.07
C THR A 351 30.61 50.99 -20.99
N LYS A 352 30.13 51.78 -20.02
CA LYS A 352 30.64 53.15 -19.77
C LYS A 352 32.12 53.16 -19.39
N LEU A 353 32.54 52.31 -18.44
CA LEU A 353 33.94 52.22 -18.01
C LEU A 353 34.88 51.67 -19.10
N GLU A 354 34.36 50.82 -20.00
CA GLU A 354 35.10 50.31 -21.17
C GLU A 354 35.27 51.43 -22.23
N MET A 355 34.22 52.23 -22.50
CA MET A 355 34.33 53.43 -23.35
C MET A 355 35.32 54.47 -22.78
N GLU A 356 35.26 54.76 -21.48
CA GLU A 356 36.24 55.65 -20.82
C GLU A 356 37.67 55.10 -20.95
N LEU A 357 37.86 53.79 -20.75
CA LEU A 357 39.17 53.15 -20.92
C LEU A 357 39.71 53.28 -22.34
N ASP A 358 38.85 53.13 -23.36
CA ASP A 358 39.26 53.26 -24.76
C ASP A 358 39.53 54.72 -25.15
N GLN A 359 38.76 55.69 -24.64
CA GLN A 359 39.11 57.12 -24.73
C GLN A 359 40.47 57.40 -24.09
N PHE A 360 40.73 56.90 -22.87
CA PHE A 360 42.03 57.06 -22.21
C PHE A 360 43.18 56.39 -23.00
N LYS A 361 42.98 55.20 -23.57
CA LYS A 361 43.98 54.55 -24.45
C LYS A 361 44.25 55.39 -25.70
N ASN A 362 43.22 55.95 -26.33
CA ASN A 362 43.36 56.75 -27.54
C ASN A 362 44.05 58.08 -27.26
N ASN A 363 43.73 58.74 -26.13
CA ASN A 363 44.43 59.95 -25.68
C ASN A 363 45.92 59.67 -25.38
N ILE A 364 46.24 58.53 -24.76
CA ILE A 364 47.64 58.11 -24.52
C ILE A 364 48.35 57.78 -25.84
N LYS A 365 47.69 57.15 -26.81
CA LYS A 365 48.25 56.92 -28.15
C LYS A 365 48.53 58.24 -28.88
N GLY A 366 47.62 59.21 -28.80
CA GLY A 366 47.82 60.57 -29.31
C GLY A 366 49.05 61.22 -28.69
N LEU A 367 49.10 61.32 -27.35
CA LEU A 367 50.26 61.87 -26.62
C LEU A 367 51.57 61.16 -26.95
N LEU A 368 51.58 59.83 -27.11
CA LEU A 368 52.78 59.09 -27.52
C LEU A 368 53.19 59.39 -28.97
N HIS A 369 52.23 59.62 -29.87
CA HIS A 369 52.48 60.04 -31.24
C HIS A 369 53.05 61.48 -31.28
N ASP A 370 52.44 62.41 -30.55
CA ASP A 370 52.89 63.79 -30.42
C ASP A 370 54.30 63.88 -29.80
N MET A 371 54.58 63.08 -28.77
CA MET A 371 55.94 62.93 -28.21
C MET A 371 56.93 62.33 -29.20
N SER A 372 56.51 61.40 -30.06
CA SER A 372 57.35 60.82 -31.11
C SER A 372 57.69 61.85 -32.18
N ILE A 373 56.71 62.67 -32.59
CA ILE A 373 56.89 63.79 -33.53
C ILE A 373 57.86 64.82 -32.93
N HIS A 374 57.65 65.22 -31.66
CA HIS A 374 58.55 66.15 -30.98
C HIS A 374 59.99 65.62 -30.88
N LYS A 375 60.20 64.33 -30.59
CA LYS A 375 61.54 63.73 -30.62
C LYS A 375 62.17 63.79 -32.01
N SER A 376 61.43 63.49 -33.07
CA SER A 376 61.95 63.57 -34.46
C SER A 376 62.25 65.00 -34.93
N ASN A 377 61.64 66.01 -34.32
CA ASN A 377 61.96 67.42 -34.58
C ASN A 377 63.10 67.93 -33.69
N GLN A 378 63.30 67.34 -32.50
CA GLN A 378 64.39 67.69 -31.59
C GLN A 378 65.72 67.06 -32.04
N SER A 379 65.71 65.85 -32.60
CA SER A 379 66.86 65.21 -33.25
C SER A 379 67.19 65.79 -34.64
N ARG A 380 66.69 67.00 -34.96
CA ARG A 380 66.92 67.68 -36.24
C ARG A 380 67.61 69.03 -36.07
N HIS A 381 68.19 69.25 -34.90
CA HIS A 381 68.87 70.50 -34.52
C HIS A 381 70.25 70.28 -33.86
N GLU A 382 70.78 69.05 -33.86
CA GLU A 382 72.10 68.69 -33.29
C GLU A 382 72.95 67.81 -34.23
N GLU A 383 72.66 67.79 -35.55
CA GLU A 383 73.48 67.10 -36.57
C GLU A 383 73.67 67.99 -37.82
N GLU A 384 74.44 69.08 -37.65
CA GLU A 384 75.24 69.73 -38.70
C GLU A 384 76.55 70.20 -38.05
N GLU A 385 77.54 69.32 -37.95
CA GLU A 385 78.99 69.60 -38.14
C GLU A 385 79.83 68.31 -38.03
N ASP A 386 80.73 68.15 -39.01
CA ASP A 386 81.98 67.37 -39.06
C ASP A 386 81.98 65.82 -39.06
N ASP A 387 81.87 65.27 -40.28
CA ASP A 387 82.93 64.57 -41.05
C ASP A 387 83.77 63.39 -40.48
N ASP A 388 83.76 62.34 -41.31
CA ASP A 388 84.86 61.46 -41.76
C ASP A 388 85.42 60.26 -40.94
N GLU A 389 85.42 59.11 -41.66
CA GLU A 389 86.39 57.99 -41.65
C GLU A 389 86.54 57.13 -40.36
N GLU A 390 86.81 55.82 -40.36
CA GLU A 390 87.27 54.89 -41.41
C GLU A 390 86.83 53.42 -41.11
N GLU A 391 86.56 52.67 -42.17
CA GLU A 391 86.88 51.25 -42.47
C GLU A 391 86.65 50.00 -41.57
N ASN A 392 86.17 48.94 -42.27
CA ASN A 392 86.51 47.51 -42.18
C ASN A 392 86.37 46.71 -40.86
N GLN A 393 85.46 45.72 -40.88
CA GLN A 393 85.86 44.34 -41.21
C GLN A 393 84.69 43.41 -41.63
N ARG A 394 85.05 42.27 -42.25
CA ARG A 394 84.22 41.41 -43.12
C ARG A 394 83.62 40.19 -42.42
N MET A 395 82.46 39.73 -42.95
CA MET A 395 82.03 38.32 -43.17
C MET A 395 82.01 37.36 -41.94
N GLU A 396 81.24 36.27 -41.88
CA GLU A 396 80.37 35.55 -42.83
C GLU A 396 79.29 34.77 -42.03
N GLU A 397 78.31 34.21 -42.76
CA GLU A 397 77.60 32.91 -42.60
C GLU A 397 77.83 32.02 -41.32
N GLU A 398 76.92 31.13 -40.86
CA GLU A 398 75.78 30.47 -41.51
C GLU A 398 74.75 29.83 -40.52
N THR A 399 73.63 29.43 -41.12
CA THR A 399 72.48 28.57 -40.73
C THR A 399 72.45 27.59 -39.50
N SER A 400 71.37 27.77 -38.72
CA SER A 400 70.29 26.77 -38.47
C SER A 400 70.29 25.72 -37.32
N SER A 401 69.05 25.24 -37.08
CA SER A 401 68.58 24.20 -36.16
C SER A 401 68.42 24.65 -34.68
N ARG A 402 67.40 24.23 -33.91
CA ARG A 402 66.42 23.14 -34.10
C ARG A 402 65.12 23.32 -33.25
N LYS A 403 63.95 23.17 -33.88
CA LYS A 403 62.68 22.52 -33.40
C LYS A 403 62.18 22.72 -31.94
N ARG A 404 60.93 23.24 -31.79
CA ARG A 404 59.65 22.56 -31.36
C ARG A 404 59.68 21.93 -29.94
N ARG A 405 58.68 22.00 -29.04
CA ARG A 405 57.18 21.98 -29.10
C ARG A 405 56.70 22.26 -27.63
N ARG A 406 55.45 22.57 -27.22
CA ARG A 406 54.13 22.91 -27.84
C ARG A 406 53.20 23.41 -26.71
N SER A 407 52.26 24.33 -26.97
CA SER A 407 50.99 24.45 -26.23
C SER A 407 49.87 24.89 -27.18
N ALA A 408 48.62 24.58 -26.84
CA ALA A 408 47.50 24.65 -27.78
C ALA A 408 46.64 25.90 -27.56
N SER A 409 46.21 26.54 -28.66
CA SER A 409 45.01 27.36 -28.69
C SER A 409 44.04 26.78 -29.71
N SER A 410 42.80 26.56 -29.27
CA SER A 410 41.66 26.24 -30.10
C SER A 410 40.68 27.41 -30.02
N GLN A 411 39.83 27.54 -31.05
CA GLN A 411 38.61 28.36 -31.07
C GLN A 411 38.80 29.90 -31.09
N SER A 412 38.59 30.45 -32.29
CA SER A 412 38.02 31.78 -32.48
C SER A 412 37.28 31.78 -33.82
N SER A 413 35.94 31.75 -33.77
CA SER A 413 35.09 31.99 -34.93
C SER A 413 33.88 32.80 -34.49
N THR A 414 34.01 34.12 -34.67
CA THR A 414 32.97 35.04 -35.15
C THR A 414 31.51 34.58 -35.05
N LEU A 415 30.72 35.32 -34.29
CA LEU A 415 29.27 35.41 -34.45
C LEU A 415 28.89 36.88 -34.57
N PHE A 416 28.22 37.23 -35.67
CA PHE A 416 27.70 38.54 -36.00
C PHE A 416 26.27 38.32 -36.55
N ASP A 417 25.35 39.18 -36.12
CA ASP A 417 24.03 39.53 -36.67
C ASP A 417 23.00 38.45 -37.10
N GLU A 418 21.90 38.46 -36.33
CA GLU A 418 20.60 38.99 -36.79
C GLU A 418 20.08 38.60 -38.19
N GLN A 419 18.98 37.83 -38.24
CA GLN A 419 17.81 38.20 -39.04
C GLN A 419 16.51 37.52 -38.61
N SER A 420 15.40 38.12 -39.01
CA SER A 420 14.04 37.88 -38.52
C SER A 420 13.18 37.01 -39.47
N GLN A 421 11.92 36.80 -39.04
CA GLN A 421 10.72 36.45 -39.82
C GLN A 421 10.24 34.99 -39.96
N ASP A 422 9.00 34.83 -39.49
CA ASP A 422 7.82 34.23 -40.13
C ASP A 422 7.65 32.70 -40.31
N LEU A 423 6.70 32.21 -39.50
CA LEU A 423 5.47 31.51 -39.90
C LEU A 423 5.53 30.24 -40.79
N SER A 424 4.95 29.19 -40.19
CA SER A 424 3.91 28.32 -40.74
C SER A 424 4.26 26.88 -41.19
N SER A 425 3.25 26.02 -40.96
CA SER A 425 3.00 24.69 -41.55
C SER A 425 3.87 23.49 -41.14
N THR A 426 3.21 22.56 -40.45
CA THR A 426 3.38 21.10 -40.59
C THR A 426 2.76 20.65 -41.95
N PRO A 427 2.80 19.36 -42.39
CA PRO A 427 3.32 18.14 -41.76
C PRO A 427 4.16 17.20 -42.68
N SER A 428 4.72 16.11 -42.15
CA SER A 428 4.29 14.72 -42.48
C SER A 428 5.35 13.61 -42.31
N SER A 429 4.86 12.44 -41.88
CA SER A 429 5.35 11.08 -42.15
C SER A 429 6.82 10.68 -41.92
N SER A 430 7.02 9.64 -41.10
CA SER A 430 7.58 8.36 -41.57
C SER A 430 7.38 7.25 -40.54
N GLN A 431 6.92 6.09 -41.01
CA GLN A 431 6.63 4.92 -40.18
C GLN A 431 7.91 4.16 -39.79
N LYS A 432 7.95 3.56 -38.60
CA LYS A 432 8.64 2.27 -38.45
C LYS A 432 8.04 1.40 -37.33
N ARG A 433 7.19 0.46 -37.74
CA ARG A 433 6.74 -0.66 -36.90
C ARG A 433 7.96 -1.52 -36.51
N ARG A 434 8.09 -1.90 -35.25
CA ARG A 434 8.73 -3.18 -34.87
C ARG A 434 7.72 -4.00 -34.07
N ARG A 435 7.50 -5.24 -34.54
CA ARG A 435 6.77 -6.29 -33.82
C ARG A 435 7.78 -7.12 -33.03
N SER A 436 7.38 -7.54 -31.83
CA SER A 436 7.89 -8.70 -31.11
C SER A 436 6.67 -9.26 -30.37
N ALA A 437 5.99 -10.31 -30.83
CA ALA A 437 6.48 -11.69 -31.05
C ALA A 437 6.92 -12.33 -29.72
N SER A 438 5.92 -12.81 -28.96
CA SER A 438 6.10 -13.77 -27.88
C SER A 438 6.17 -15.19 -28.48
N PRO A 439 7.11 -16.05 -28.06
CA PRO A 439 7.05 -17.47 -28.36
C PRO A 439 6.06 -18.20 -27.45
N ILE A 440 5.77 -19.44 -27.82
CA ILE A 440 4.65 -20.27 -27.38
C ILE A 440 5.23 -21.68 -27.09
N PHE A 441 4.72 -22.36 -26.05
CA PHE A 441 4.83 -23.81 -25.75
C PHE A 441 6.14 -24.47 -25.28
N ALA A 442 5.97 -25.29 -24.23
CA ALA A 442 6.51 -26.61 -23.88
C ALA A 442 6.03 -26.87 -22.42
N ASP A 443 5.17 -27.82 -22.05
CA ASP A 443 4.84 -29.17 -22.54
C ASP A 443 6.03 -30.14 -22.58
N GLU A 444 6.23 -30.83 -21.45
CA GLU A 444 6.96 -32.11 -21.31
C GLU A 444 6.23 -32.98 -20.26
N GLU A 445 5.48 -33.97 -20.75
CA GLU A 445 5.33 -35.30 -20.12
C GLU A 445 6.71 -36.03 -20.28
N GLU A 446 7.09 -37.15 -19.66
CA GLU A 446 6.36 -38.27 -19.05
C GLU A 446 7.32 -39.07 -18.11
N GLU A 447 7.18 -40.40 -18.00
CA GLU A 447 8.02 -41.40 -17.26
C GLU A 447 7.89 -41.35 -15.72
N GLN A 448 7.16 -42.25 -15.03
CA GLN A 448 7.16 -43.73 -14.98
C GLN A 448 8.48 -44.39 -14.57
N GLU A 449 8.57 -44.80 -13.30
CA GLU A 449 9.21 -46.07 -12.91
C GLU A 449 8.29 -46.80 -11.91
N GLU A 450 7.81 -47.98 -12.28
CA GLU A 450 7.34 -49.00 -11.34
C GLU A 450 8.56 -49.81 -10.88
N GLU A 451 8.64 -50.22 -9.60
CA GLU A 451 9.18 -51.56 -9.29
C GLU A 451 8.77 -52.11 -7.91
N GLN A 452 8.35 -53.39 -7.94
CA GLN A 452 8.51 -54.46 -6.94
C GLN A 452 8.07 -54.20 -5.48
N GLU A 453 7.01 -54.87 -5.01
CA GLU A 453 7.07 -56.23 -4.43
C GLU A 453 8.01 -56.39 -3.22
N GLU A 454 7.45 -56.29 -2.00
CA GLU A 454 7.54 -57.42 -1.08
C GLU A 454 6.40 -57.42 -0.04
N SER A 455 5.95 -58.60 0.38
CA SER A 455 4.97 -58.75 1.45
C SER A 455 5.33 -59.93 2.36
N PRO A 456 5.20 -59.78 3.69
CA PRO A 456 5.05 -60.93 4.57
C PRO A 456 3.71 -60.97 5.30
N LYS A 457 3.21 -62.21 5.42
CA LYS A 457 1.91 -62.63 5.96
C LYS A 457 1.87 -62.68 7.52
N PRO A 458 0.70 -62.94 8.15
CA PRO A 458 0.35 -62.35 9.45
C PRO A 458 0.67 -63.22 10.67
N LYS A 459 0.68 -62.60 11.87
CA LYS A 459 0.63 -63.31 13.16
C LYS A 459 -0.75 -63.22 13.81
N LYS A 460 -1.36 -64.40 14.02
CA LYS A 460 -2.65 -64.62 14.70
C LYS A 460 -2.51 -64.52 16.23
N LYS A 461 -3.68 -64.52 16.90
CA LYS A 461 -3.98 -64.66 18.35
C LYS A 461 -3.96 -63.28 19.07
N ARG A 462 -4.92 -62.97 19.96
CA ARG A 462 -5.58 -63.86 20.93
C ARG A 462 -7.00 -63.36 21.33
N LYS A 463 -7.97 -64.27 21.50
CA LYS A 463 -9.29 -63.97 22.10
C LYS A 463 -9.18 -63.82 23.64
N LYS A 464 -9.92 -62.88 24.23
CA LYS A 464 -10.46 -62.88 25.62
C LYS A 464 -11.68 -61.93 25.61
N SER A 465 -12.91 -62.44 25.56
CA SER A 465 -13.74 -62.93 26.69
C SER A 465 -14.66 -61.82 27.23
N ILE A 466 -15.89 -61.80 26.71
CA ILE A 466 -17.01 -60.96 27.14
C ILE A 466 -17.60 -61.54 28.44
N THR A 467 -17.96 -60.67 29.39
CA THR A 467 -18.75 -61.05 30.58
C THR A 467 -19.85 -60.00 30.81
N PRO A 468 -21.15 -60.37 30.82
CA PRO A 468 -22.24 -59.41 30.98
C PRO A 468 -22.68 -59.24 32.46
N PRO A 469 -23.09 -58.03 32.90
CA PRO A 469 -23.74 -57.85 34.19
C PRO A 469 -25.20 -58.33 34.18
N LYS A 470 -25.65 -58.89 35.31
CA LYS A 470 -26.95 -59.56 35.48
C LYS A 470 -28.13 -58.59 35.70
N LYS A 471 -29.32 -59.03 35.29
CA LYS A 471 -30.63 -58.48 35.69
C LYS A 471 -30.91 -58.67 37.19
N ARG A 472 -31.45 -57.64 37.84
CA ARG A 472 -32.28 -57.63 39.07
C ARG A 472 -32.96 -56.24 39.12
N SER A 473 -34.19 -56.03 39.60
CA SER A 473 -35.33 -56.93 39.88
C SER A 473 -36.59 -56.05 40.01
N LYS A 474 -37.79 -56.60 39.78
CA LYS A 474 -39.06 -55.88 39.97
C LYS A 474 -39.43 -55.75 41.46
N SER A 475 -40.01 -54.62 41.83
CA SER A 475 -40.94 -54.42 42.97
C SER A 475 -41.88 -53.28 42.55
N GLN A 476 -43.15 -53.56 42.26
CA GLN A 476 -44.28 -53.36 43.17
C GLN A 476 -44.37 -51.91 43.71
N SER A 477 -45.32 -51.08 43.30
CA SER A 477 -46.79 -51.19 43.44
C SER A 477 -47.30 -50.84 44.84
N SER A 478 -47.68 -49.57 45.01
CA SER A 478 -48.73 -49.17 45.94
C SER A 478 -49.45 -47.91 45.42
N ARG A 479 -50.74 -48.06 45.08
CA ARG A 479 -51.68 -46.94 45.06
C ARG A 479 -51.94 -46.49 46.51
N ASN A 480 -52.18 -45.20 46.73
CA ASN A 480 -53.49 -44.74 47.20
C ASN A 480 -53.57 -43.20 47.33
N LYS A 481 -54.72 -42.68 46.88
CA LYS A 481 -55.32 -41.36 47.14
C LYS A 481 -54.46 -40.13 46.83
#